data_AF-A0A8J8SBQ9-F1
#
_entry.id   AF-A0A8J8SBQ9-F1
#
_cell.length_a   1.000
_cell.length_b   1.000
_cell.length_c   1.000
_cell.angle_alpha   90.00
_cell.angle_beta   90.00
_cell.angle_gamma   90.00
#
_symmetry.space_group_name_H-M   'P 1'
#
loop_
_entity.id
_entity.type
_entity.pdbx_description
1 polymer ?
#
loop_
_entity_poly.entity_id
_entity_poly.type
_entity_poly.pdbx_seq_one_letter_code
_entity_poly.pdbx_strand_id
1 'polypeptide(L)'
;MVIFNILIIIALALIIIVSAIAHIKDDKVYLTNNIIIGKCAVKEMTGHDCPSCGLTRSFVSISNGRFIRSFDYNYAGLPLYLLVICQIINSSIFLFRKKYNSYISKFNTIFSVGICFTIIASWLLHILLK
;
A
#
# COMPACT_ATOMS: atom_id res chain seq x y z
N MET A 1 0.24 24.63 3.44
CA MET A 1 -0.58 23.50 3.95
C MET A 1 -1.56 22.94 2.92
N VAL A 2 -2.36 23.75 2.21
CA VAL A 2 -3.34 23.24 1.23
C VAL A 2 -2.68 22.50 0.06
N ILE A 3 -1.66 23.10 -0.58
CA ILE A 3 -0.91 22.50 -1.71
C ILE A 3 -0.34 21.13 -1.34
N PHE A 4 0.22 20.99 -0.14
CA PHE A 4 0.78 19.73 0.35
C PHE A 4 -0.29 18.61 0.45
N ASN A 5 -1.49 18.92 0.94
CA ASN A 5 -2.58 17.94 1.00
C ASN A 5 -3.07 17.54 -0.40
N ILE A 6 -3.10 18.48 -1.35
CA ILE A 6 -3.46 18.18 -2.75
C ILE A 6 -2.44 17.21 -3.36
N LEU A 7 -1.14 17.46 -3.17
CA LEU A 7 -0.08 16.58 -3.66
C LEU A 7 -0.18 15.17 -3.07
N ILE A 8 -0.47 15.06 -1.76
CA ILE A 8 -0.70 13.76 -1.10
C ILE A 8 -1.89 13.03 -1.74
N ILE A 9 -3.03 13.70 -1.91
CA ILE A 9 -4.22 13.08 -2.52
C ILE A 9 -3.89 12.57 -3.92
N ILE A 10 -3.22 13.38 -4.74
CA ILE A 10 -2.83 12.99 -6.10
C ILE A 10 -1.92 11.77 -6.06
N ALA A 11 -0.88 11.77 -5.21
CA ALA A 11 0.04 10.65 -5.10
C ALA A 11 -0.67 9.35 -4.67
N LEU A 12 -1.52 9.41 -3.64
CA LEU A 12 -2.27 8.26 -3.13
C LEU A 12 -3.31 7.75 -4.13
N ALA A 13 -4.02 8.65 -4.82
CA ALA A 13 -4.96 8.29 -5.85
C ALA A 13 -4.26 7.61 -7.04
N LEU A 14 -3.09 8.12 -7.45
CA LEU A 14 -2.27 7.50 -8.49
C LEU A 14 -1.85 6.07 -8.09
N ILE A 15 -1.44 5.84 -6.84
CA ILE A 15 -1.11 4.50 -6.35
C ILE A 15 -2.31 3.55 -6.51
N ILE A 16 -3.51 3.99 -6.12
CA ILE A 16 -4.73 3.17 -6.26
C ILE A 16 -5.04 2.91 -7.73
N ILE A 17 -5.03 3.94 -8.57
CA ILE A 17 -5.34 3.82 -10.00
C ILE A 17 -4.36 2.86 -10.68
N VAL A 18 -3.05 3.05 -10.46
CA VAL A 18 -2.01 2.17 -11.00
C VAL A 18 -2.22 0.74 -10.52
N SER A 19 -2.52 0.54 -9.23
CA SER A 19 -2.77 -0.79 -8.69
C SER A 19 -4.02 -1.48 -9.26
N ALA A 20 -5.04 -0.71 -9.64
CA ALA A 20 -6.28 -1.22 -10.25
C ALA A 20 -6.10 -1.62 -11.71
N ILE A 21 -5.22 -0.93 -12.44
CA ILE A 21 -4.90 -1.24 -13.84
C ILE A 21 -3.91 -2.40 -13.93
N ALA A 22 -2.98 -2.47 -12.97
CA ALA A 22 -1.98 -3.52 -12.95
C ALA A 22 -2.60 -4.91 -12.70
N HIS A 23 -1.93 -5.93 -13.22
CA HIS A 23 -2.30 -7.32 -13.04
C HIS A 23 -1.09 -8.17 -12.63
N ILE A 24 -1.37 -9.29 -11.97
CA ILE A 24 -0.35 -10.22 -11.49
C ILE A 24 -0.32 -11.45 -12.38
N LYS A 25 0.84 -11.76 -12.94
CA LYS A 25 1.13 -12.97 -13.71
C LYS A 25 2.50 -13.50 -13.30
N ASP A 26 2.62 -14.80 -13.06
CA ASP A 26 3.90 -15.46 -12.69
C ASP A 26 4.64 -14.74 -11.54
N ASP A 27 3.90 -14.35 -10.50
CA ASP A 27 4.42 -13.57 -9.35
C ASP A 27 5.08 -12.23 -9.71
N LYS A 28 4.80 -11.67 -10.88
CA LYS A 28 5.25 -10.34 -11.29
C LYS A 28 4.04 -9.44 -11.51
N VAL A 29 4.22 -8.16 -11.18
CA VAL A 29 3.21 -7.13 -11.42
C VAL A 29 3.49 -6.47 -12.76
N TYR A 30 2.48 -6.50 -13.63
CA TYR A 30 2.50 -5.89 -14.95
C TYR A 30 1.51 -4.74 -14.99
N LEU A 31 1.95 -3.57 -15.47
CA LEU A 31 1.05 -2.45 -15.73
C LEU A 31 0.40 -2.58 -17.13
N THR A 32 1.22 -3.02 -18.08
CA THR A 32 0.86 -3.38 -19.46
C THR A 32 1.62 -4.66 -19.78
N ASN A 33 1.22 -5.42 -20.80
CA ASN A 33 1.86 -6.69 -21.18
C ASN A 33 3.40 -6.62 -21.31
N ASN A 34 3.96 -5.43 -21.56
CA ASN A 34 5.40 -5.21 -21.74
C ASN A 34 6.10 -4.46 -20.59
N ILE A 35 5.36 -4.00 -19.56
CA ILE A 35 5.91 -3.17 -18.48
C ILE A 35 5.75 -3.89 -17.14
N ILE A 36 6.87 -4.36 -16.61
CA ILE A 36 6.94 -4.99 -15.28
C ILE A 36 7.31 -3.92 -14.25
N ILE A 37 6.45 -3.74 -13.25
CA ILE A 37 6.66 -2.77 -12.15
C ILE A 37 6.94 -3.47 -10.81
N GLY A 38 6.80 -4.79 -10.74
CA GLY A 38 6.95 -5.58 -9.51
C GLY A 38 7.97 -6.71 -9.60
N LYS A 39 9.07 -6.55 -10.35
CA LYS A 39 10.16 -7.54 -10.33
C LYS A 39 10.90 -7.44 -8.99
N CYS A 40 10.94 -8.53 -8.22
CA CYS A 40 11.61 -8.58 -6.93
C CYS A 40 12.93 -9.34 -7.06
N ALA A 41 14.07 -8.62 -7.06
CA ALA A 41 15.39 -9.23 -7.09
C ALA A 41 15.68 -10.04 -5.81
N VAL A 42 15.15 -9.59 -4.65
CA VAL A 42 15.28 -10.32 -3.38
C VAL A 42 14.63 -11.69 -3.47
N LYS A 43 13.42 -11.80 -4.02
CA LYS A 43 12.76 -13.10 -4.23
C LYS A 43 13.55 -14.02 -5.15
N GLU A 44 14.19 -13.46 -6.18
CA GLU A 44 15.03 -14.21 -7.12
C GLU A 44 16.29 -14.77 -6.43
N MET A 45 16.82 -14.07 -5.43
CA MET A 45 18.02 -14.48 -4.67
C MET A 45 17.71 -15.36 -3.45
N THR A 46 16.62 -15.08 -2.73
CA THR A 46 16.30 -15.69 -1.43
C THR A 46 15.08 -16.59 -1.45
N GLY A 47 14.28 -16.58 -2.53
CA GLY A 47 12.99 -17.27 -2.60
C GLY A 47 11.85 -16.53 -1.88
N HIS A 48 12.13 -15.44 -1.17
CA HIS A 48 11.15 -14.73 -0.34
C HIS A 48 10.82 -13.34 -0.89
N ASP A 49 9.55 -12.97 -0.82
CA ASP A 49 9.11 -11.62 -1.18
C ASP A 49 9.66 -10.58 -0.19
N CYS A 50 10.26 -9.52 -0.72
CA CYS A 50 10.63 -8.37 0.11
C CYS A 50 9.36 -7.59 0.53
N PRO A 51 9.41 -6.81 1.62
CA PRO A 51 8.21 -6.21 2.19
C PRO A 51 7.52 -5.25 1.22
N SER A 52 8.31 -4.57 0.38
CA SER A 52 7.80 -3.65 -0.64
C SER A 52 7.14 -4.36 -1.81
N CYS A 53 7.79 -5.33 -2.45
CA CYS A 53 7.21 -6.04 -3.59
C CYS A 53 6.00 -6.90 -3.20
N GLY A 54 6.01 -7.52 -2.02
CA GLY A 54 4.85 -8.20 -1.46
C GLY A 54 3.68 -7.24 -1.23
N LEU A 55 3.95 -6.05 -0.69
CA LEU A 55 2.93 -5.02 -0.51
C LEU A 55 2.34 -4.53 -1.83
N THR A 56 3.16 -4.32 -2.87
CA THR A 56 2.67 -3.95 -4.22
C THR A 56 1.72 -5.00 -4.77
N ARG A 57 2.05 -6.30 -4.68
CA ARG A 57 1.15 -7.39 -5.11
C ARG A 57 -0.12 -7.47 -4.27
N SER A 58 -0.02 -7.20 -2.97
CA SER A 58 -1.20 -7.10 -2.11
C SER A 58 -2.11 -5.97 -2.57
N PHE A 59 -1.59 -4.77 -2.84
CA PHE A 59 -2.35 -3.62 -3.32
C PHE A 59 -3.04 -3.90 -4.66
N VAL A 60 -2.31 -4.49 -5.61
CA VAL A 60 -2.86 -4.88 -6.90
C VAL A 60 -3.97 -5.92 -6.72
N SER A 61 -3.78 -6.91 -5.83
CA SER A 61 -4.80 -7.92 -5.55
C SER A 61 -6.06 -7.30 -4.95
N ILE A 62 -5.91 -6.38 -3.98
CA ILE A 62 -7.03 -5.67 -3.35
C ILE A 62 -7.79 -4.84 -4.38
N SER A 63 -7.09 -4.05 -5.20
CA SER A 63 -7.70 -3.21 -6.24
C SER A 63 -8.40 -4.03 -7.34
N ASN A 64 -7.97 -5.28 -7.56
CA ASN A 64 -8.63 -6.23 -8.46
C ASN A 64 -9.73 -7.08 -7.76
N GLY A 65 -10.13 -6.73 -6.53
CA GLY A 65 -11.19 -7.43 -5.78
C GLY A 65 -10.77 -8.79 -5.18
N ARG A 66 -9.49 -9.14 -5.22
CA ARG A 66 -8.95 -10.41 -4.71
C ARG A 66 -8.39 -10.24 -3.29
N PHE A 67 -9.26 -9.92 -2.34
CA PHE A 67 -8.88 -9.61 -0.95
C PHE A 67 -8.17 -10.77 -0.24
N ILE A 68 -8.70 -11.99 -0.36
CA ILE A 68 -8.13 -13.17 0.31
C ILE A 68 -6.69 -13.41 -0.17
N ARG A 69 -6.49 -13.36 -1.49
CA ARG A 69 -5.18 -13.52 -2.13
C ARG A 69 -4.18 -12.41 -1.75
N SER A 70 -4.65 -11.27 -1.26
CA SER A 70 -3.77 -10.18 -0.85
C SER A 70 -2.94 -10.53 0.38
N PHE A 71 -3.50 -11.33 1.30
CA PHE A 71 -2.82 -11.79 2.52
C PHE A 71 -1.69 -12.77 2.22
N ASP A 72 -1.80 -13.55 1.14
CA ASP A 72 -0.73 -14.44 0.68
C ASP A 72 0.54 -13.67 0.29
N TYR A 73 0.40 -12.41 -0.13
CA TYR A 73 1.53 -11.56 -0.51
C TYR A 73 2.05 -10.71 0.64
N ASN A 74 1.16 -10.10 1.44
CA ASN A 74 1.55 -9.32 2.61
C ASN A 74 0.33 -9.09 3.53
N TYR A 75 0.40 -9.57 4.77
CA TYR A 75 -0.67 -9.39 5.76
C TYR A 75 -0.95 -7.92 6.10
N ALA A 76 0.07 -7.05 6.04
CA ALA A 76 -0.10 -5.63 6.28
C ALA A 76 -0.78 -4.90 5.12
N GLY A 77 -0.91 -5.54 3.94
CA GLY A 77 -1.38 -4.88 2.74
C GLY A 77 -2.83 -4.42 2.78
N LEU A 78 -3.74 -5.21 3.35
CA LEU A 78 -5.14 -4.78 3.50
C LEU A 78 -5.29 -3.61 4.51
N PRO A 79 -4.74 -3.69 5.74
CA PRO A 79 -4.73 -2.54 6.66
C PRO A 79 -4.17 -1.27 6.02
N LEU A 80 -3.03 -1.39 5.32
CA LEU A 80 -2.39 -0.28 4.62
C LEU A 80 -3.28 0.33 3.54
N TYR A 81 -3.90 -0.51 2.73
CA TYR A 81 -4.78 -0.06 1.66
C TYR A 81 -5.96 0.74 2.22
N LEU A 82 -6.59 0.25 3.29
CA LEU A 82 -7.70 0.95 3.95
C LEU A 82 -7.28 2.32 4.47
N LEU A 83 -6.07 2.46 4.99
CA LEU A 83 -5.57 3.75 5.43
C LEU A 83 -5.30 4.71 4.30
N VAL A 84 -4.81 4.23 3.16
CA VAL A 84 -4.65 5.06 1.97
C VAL A 84 -6.01 5.66 1.59
N ILE A 85 -7.07 4.84 1.61
CA ILE A 85 -8.45 5.30 1.37
C ILE A 85 -8.89 6.32 2.44
N CYS A 86 -8.74 6.00 3.73
CA CYS A 86 -9.09 6.92 4.82
C CYS A 86 -8.33 8.24 4.73
N GLN A 87 -7.06 8.20 4.32
CA GLN A 87 -6.21 9.37 4.17
C GLN A 87 -6.68 10.25 3.01
N ILE A 88 -7.09 9.67 1.89
CA ILE A 88 -7.69 10.41 0.76
C ILE A 88 -8.98 11.09 1.22
N ILE A 89 -9.86 10.38 1.93
CA ILE A 89 -11.13 10.91 2.43
C ILE A 89 -10.87 12.08 3.40
N ASN A 90 -10.01 11.88 4.40
CA ASN A 90 -9.69 12.90 5.40
C ASN A 90 -9.06 14.15 4.77
N SER A 91 -8.10 13.94 3.86
CA SER A 91 -7.44 15.04 3.16
C SER A 91 -8.42 15.79 2.26
N SER A 92 -9.36 15.10 1.62
CA SER A 92 -10.44 15.71 0.84
C SER A 92 -11.37 16.55 1.71
N ILE A 93 -11.83 16.01 2.84
CA ILE A 93 -12.68 16.74 3.80
C ILE A 93 -12.00 18.01 4.31
N PHE A 94 -10.69 17.95 4.58
CA PHE A 94 -9.90 19.12 4.97
C PHE A 94 -9.91 20.22 3.91
N LEU A 95 -9.80 19.87 2.62
CA LEU A 95 -9.87 20.85 1.53
C LEU A 95 -11.23 21.56 1.46
N PHE A 96 -12.33 20.83 1.68
CA PHE A 96 -13.68 21.39 1.64
C PHE A 96 -14.03 22.22 2.87
N ARG A 97 -13.65 21.78 4.08
CA ARG A 97 -14.07 22.43 5.33
C ARG A 97 -13.08 23.48 5.83
N LYS A 98 -11.84 23.52 5.33
CA LYS A 98 -10.69 24.34 5.80
C LYS A 98 -10.40 24.25 7.31
N LYS A 99 -11.10 23.38 8.06
CA LYS A 99 -11.00 23.20 9.50
C LYS A 99 -10.17 21.96 9.77
N TYR A 100 -8.95 22.17 10.27
CA TYR A 100 -8.07 21.09 10.67
C TYR A 100 -8.53 20.54 12.03
N ASN A 101 -8.95 19.27 12.08
CA ASN A 101 -9.25 18.63 13.36
C ASN A 101 -8.00 17.91 13.89
N SER A 102 -7.43 18.40 14.98
CA SER A 102 -6.17 17.88 15.56
C SER A 102 -6.24 16.40 15.97
N TYR A 103 -7.43 15.87 16.23
CA TYR A 103 -7.63 14.44 16.53
C TYR A 103 -7.29 13.53 15.34
N ILE A 104 -7.63 13.96 14.12
CA ILE A 104 -7.39 13.17 12.90
C ILE A 104 -5.89 13.08 12.60
N SER A 105 -5.12 14.14 12.91
CA SER A 105 -3.67 14.13 12.66
C SER A 105 -2.92 13.20 13.61
N LYS A 106 -3.29 13.19 14.90
CA LYS A 106 -2.69 12.27 15.88
C LYS A 106 -3.01 10.81 15.56
N PHE A 107 -4.24 10.51 15.15
CA PHE A 107 -4.63 9.18 14.69
C PHE A 107 -3.78 8.73 13.49
N ASN A 108 -3.65 9.58 12.47
CA ASN A 108 -2.84 9.28 11.29
C ASN A 108 -1.36 9.02 11.63
N THR A 109 -0.74 9.82 12.52
CA THR A 109 0.67 9.61 12.90
C THR A 109 0.88 8.31 13.65
N ILE A 110 0.02 8.00 14.65
CA ILE A 110 0.12 6.77 15.43
C ILE A 110 -0.11 5.54 14.55
N PHE A 111 -1.12 5.60 13.67
CA PHE A 111 -1.42 4.50 12.76
C PHE A 111 -0.29 4.30 11.73
N SER A 112 0.27 5.39 11.20
CA SER A 112 1.39 5.34 10.24
C SER A 112 2.64 4.69 10.84
N VAL A 113 2.93 4.95 12.12
CA VAL A 113 4.05 4.31 12.83
C VAL A 113 3.76 2.84 13.09
N GLY A 114 2.53 2.50 13.50
CA GLY A 114 2.10 1.11 13.71
C GLY A 114 2.23 0.25 12.45
N ILE A 115 1.83 0.80 11.30
CA ILE A 115 2.04 0.17 9.99
C ILE A 115 3.51 -0.13 9.73
N CYS A 116 4.40 0.85 9.86
CA CYS A 116 5.82 0.66 9.57
C CYS A 116 6.36 -0.49 10.42
N PHE A 117 5.92 -0.58 11.67
CA PHE A 117 6.21 -1.69 12.55
C PHE A 117 5.64 -3.02 12.03
N THR A 118 4.38 -3.06 11.59
CA THR A 118 3.77 -4.29 11.03
C THR A 118 4.40 -4.74 9.71
N ILE A 119 4.83 -3.82 8.84
CA ILE A 119 5.53 -4.17 7.59
C ILE A 119 6.86 -4.85 7.91
N ILE A 120 7.63 -4.26 8.83
CA ILE A 120 8.95 -4.76 9.22
C ILE A 120 8.80 -6.07 10.02
N ALA A 121 7.87 -6.12 10.98
CA ALA A 121 7.60 -7.30 11.78
C ALA A 121 7.04 -8.46 10.95
N SER A 122 6.12 -8.20 10.00
CA SER A 122 5.60 -9.23 9.10
C SER A 122 6.70 -9.82 8.22
N TRP A 123 7.67 -9.00 7.78
CA TRP A 123 8.80 -9.50 6.99
C TRP A 123 9.79 -10.29 7.84
N LEU A 124 10.12 -9.79 9.05
CA LEU A 124 10.96 -10.51 10.00
C LEU A 124 10.37 -11.86 10.39
N LEU A 125 9.08 -11.92 10.73
CA LEU A 125 8.40 -13.16 11.07
C LEU A 125 8.37 -14.15 9.90
N HIS A 126 8.19 -13.67 8.67
CA HIS A 126 8.18 -14.52 7.48
C HIS A 126 9.57 -15.05 7.09
N ILE A 127 10.65 -14.41 7.54
CA ILE A 127 12.03 -14.92 7.43
C ILE A 127 12.40 -15.84 8.60
N LEU A 128 11.85 -15.60 9.79
CA LEU A 128 12.18 -16.37 10.99
C LEU A 128 11.38 -17.69 11.10
N LEU A 129 10.20 -17.77 10.49
CA LEU A 129 9.29 -18.92 10.60
C LEU A 129 9.27 -19.83 9.35
N LYS A 130 10.08 -19.53 8.32
CA LYS A 130 10.21 -20.30 7.07
C LYS A 130 11.68 -20.43 6.71
#